data_AF-A0A9E4CSP3-F1
#
_entry.id   AF-A0A9E4CSP3-F1
#
_cell.length_a   1.000
_cell.length_b   1.000
_cell.length_c   1.000
_cell.angle_alpha   90.00
_cell.angle_beta   90.00
_cell.angle_gamma   90.00
#
_symmetry.space_group_name_H-M   'P 1'
#
loop_
_entity.id
_entity.type
_entity.pdbx_description
1 polymer ?
#
loop_
_entity_poly.entity_id
_entity_poly.type
_entity_poly.pdbx_seq_one_letter_code
_entity_poly.pdbx_strand_id
1 'polypeptide(L)'
;MTATDTWQTPFLQGLMAPVSEERDDRNLEVEGELPAGLRGMFVRTGPNPQFAPMGAYHPFDGDGMLHAVYFDGDGTARYRNRWIESRGLLAERARGHA
;
A
#
# COMPACT_ATOMS: atom_id res chain seq x y z
N MET A 1 -22.11 -5.99 -22.83
CA MET A 1 -21.88 -6.16 -21.39
C MET A 1 -21.39 -4.83 -20.86
N THR A 2 -22.21 -4.11 -20.10
CA THR A 2 -21.77 -2.90 -19.40
C THR A 2 -20.70 -3.31 -18.40
N ALA A 3 -19.50 -2.73 -18.50
CA ALA A 3 -18.45 -2.95 -17.52
C ALA A 3 -19.01 -2.60 -16.15
N THR A 4 -19.17 -3.60 -15.29
CA THR A 4 -19.51 -3.38 -13.89
C THR A 4 -18.32 -2.63 -13.28
N ASP A 5 -18.57 -1.46 -12.69
CA ASP A 5 -17.54 -0.74 -11.93
C ASP A 5 -17.16 -1.59 -10.71
N THR A 6 -16.06 -2.33 -10.83
CA THR A 6 -15.63 -3.31 -9.82
C THR A 6 -15.04 -2.67 -8.58
N TRP A 7 -14.89 -1.33 -8.56
CA TRP A 7 -14.54 -0.57 -7.37
C TRP A 7 -15.70 -0.42 -6.37
N GLN A 8 -16.95 -0.70 -6.77
CA GLN A 8 -18.15 -0.44 -5.94
C GLN A 8 -18.39 -1.44 -4.80
N THR A 9 -17.43 -2.31 -4.49
CA THR A 9 -17.50 -3.20 -3.33
C THR A 9 -17.16 -2.46 -2.03
N PRO A 10 -17.80 -2.77 -0.89
CA PRO A 10 -17.42 -2.20 0.40
C PRO A 10 -15.92 -2.38 0.72
N PHE A 11 -15.31 -3.45 0.22
CA PHE A 11 -13.90 -3.79 0.45
C PHE A 11 -12.89 -2.95 -0.34
N LEU A 12 -13.35 -2.01 -1.17
CA LEU A 12 -12.51 -1.07 -1.92
C LEU A 12 -12.96 0.39 -1.73
N GLN A 13 -13.68 0.65 -0.64
CA GLN A 13 -14.28 1.94 -0.33
C GLN A 13 -13.87 2.43 1.06
N GLY A 14 -13.86 3.76 1.24
CA GLY A 14 -13.56 4.40 2.52
C GLY A 14 -12.22 3.94 3.12
N LEU A 15 -12.25 3.41 4.35
CA LEU A 15 -11.06 2.91 5.05
C LEU A 15 -10.39 1.71 4.38
N MET A 16 -11.10 1.02 3.47
CA MET A 16 -10.59 -0.10 2.69
C MET A 16 -10.27 0.30 1.24
N ALA A 17 -10.34 1.60 0.91
CA ALA A 17 -9.94 2.07 -0.40
C ALA A 17 -8.45 1.80 -0.65
N PRO A 18 -8.06 1.38 -1.86
CA PRO A 18 -6.65 1.16 -2.19
C PRO A 18 -5.81 2.44 -2.07
N VAL A 19 -4.55 2.27 -1.72
CA VAL A 19 -3.52 3.28 -1.89
C VAL A 19 -3.09 3.30 -3.35
N SER A 20 -3.28 4.44 -4.02
CA SER A 20 -3.01 4.61 -5.46
C SER A 20 -1.56 4.98 -5.79
N GLU A 21 -0.73 5.29 -4.79
CA GLU A 21 0.60 5.85 -4.99
C GLU A 21 1.67 5.11 -4.18
N GLU A 22 2.83 4.89 -4.80
CA GLU A 22 4.07 4.64 -4.07
C GLU A 22 4.69 5.97 -3.67
N ARG A 23 5.10 6.07 -2.41
CA ARG A 23 5.53 7.31 -1.77
C ARG A 23 6.88 7.14 -1.09
N ASP A 24 7.55 8.28 -0.96
CA ASP A 24 8.82 8.46 -0.26
C ASP A 24 8.73 9.71 0.61
N ASP A 25 8.03 9.58 1.73
CA ASP A 25 7.80 10.69 2.63
C ASP A 25 8.95 10.78 3.63
N ARG A 26 9.71 11.88 3.56
CA ARG A 26 10.81 12.19 4.48
C ARG A 26 10.31 13.15 5.55
N ASN A 27 10.88 13.06 6.76
CA ASN A 27 10.59 13.98 7.87
C ASN A 27 9.11 13.99 8.24
N LEU A 28 8.58 12.82 8.62
CA LEU A 28 7.22 12.74 9.14
C LEU A 28 7.06 13.65 10.37
N GLU A 29 5.88 14.20 10.53
CA GLU A 29 5.50 14.90 11.75
C GLU A 29 5.51 13.94 12.94
N VAL A 30 6.09 14.39 14.06
CA VAL A 30 6.16 13.66 15.31
C VAL A 30 5.52 14.51 16.39
N GLU A 31 4.44 14.01 16.98
CA GLU A 31 3.86 14.57 18.20
C GLU A 31 4.54 13.92 19.42
N GLY A 32 5.18 14.73 20.27
CA GLY A 32 6.00 14.24 21.39
C GLY A 32 7.44 13.95 20.96
N GLU A 33 8.03 12.85 21.47
CA GLU A 33 9.43 12.51 21.22
C GLU A 33 9.61 11.02 20.90
N LEU A 34 10.35 10.72 19.83
CA LEU A 34 10.79 9.36 19.53
C LEU A 34 11.95 8.97 20.45
N PRO A 35 11.98 7.73 20.99
CA PRO A 35 13.06 7.30 21.88
C PRO A 35 14.45 7.44 21.24
N ALA A 36 15.38 8.05 21.97
CA ALA A 36 16.77 8.18 21.54
C ALA A 36 17.38 6.81 21.24
N GLY A 37 18.00 6.66 20.08
CA GLY A 37 18.61 5.40 19.65
C GLY A 37 17.66 4.36 19.06
N LEU A 38 16.34 4.63 18.97
CA LEU A 38 15.42 3.79 18.21
C LEU A 38 15.82 3.83 16.72
N ARG A 39 16.40 2.73 16.25
CA ARG A 39 16.89 2.58 14.88
C ARG A 39 16.34 1.31 14.27
N GLY A 40 15.82 1.43 13.07
CA GLY A 40 15.29 0.29 12.32
C GLY A 40 14.06 0.66 11.52
N MET A 41 13.22 -0.33 11.25
CA MET A 41 11.98 -0.13 10.53
C MET A 41 10.87 -1.02 11.08
N PHE A 42 9.68 -0.46 11.14
CA PHE A 42 8.45 -1.22 11.28
C PHE A 42 7.86 -1.42 9.89
N VAL A 43 7.69 -2.68 9.49
CA VAL A 43 7.17 -3.04 8.16
C VAL A 43 5.91 -3.88 8.34
N ARG A 44 4.87 -3.51 7.60
CA ARG A 44 3.64 -4.30 7.47
C ARG A 44 3.31 -4.51 6.00
N THR A 45 2.56 -5.57 5.71
CA THR A 45 2.02 -5.85 4.38
C THR A 45 0.51 -5.91 4.42
N GLY A 46 -0.14 -5.60 3.31
CA GLY A 46 -1.58 -5.77 3.13
C GLY A 46 -1.98 -5.91 1.66
N PRO A 47 -3.17 -6.44 1.38
CA PRO A 47 -3.74 -6.48 0.03
C PRO A 47 -4.10 -5.06 -0.45
N ASN A 48 -3.65 -4.69 -1.63
CA ASN A 48 -3.81 -3.37 -2.24
C ASN A 48 -3.80 -3.50 -3.77
N PRO A 49 -4.95 -3.78 -4.41
CA PRO A 49 -5.00 -4.00 -5.86
C PRO A 49 -4.55 -2.76 -6.61
N GLN A 50 -3.65 -2.91 -7.59
CA GLN A 50 -3.22 -1.80 -8.43
C GLN A 50 -4.23 -1.50 -9.56
N PHE A 51 -4.92 -2.53 -10.04
CA PHE A 51 -5.92 -2.42 -11.11
C PHE A 51 -7.31 -2.80 -10.62
N ALA A 52 -8.33 -2.38 -11.37
CA ALA A 52 -9.71 -2.73 -11.08
C ALA A 52 -9.90 -4.26 -11.18
N PRO A 53 -10.48 -4.93 -10.18
CA PRO A 53 -10.68 -6.38 -10.22
C PRO A 53 -11.56 -6.82 -11.40
N MET A 54 -11.41 -8.06 -11.87
CA MET A 54 -12.21 -8.61 -12.98
C MET A 54 -13.60 -9.11 -12.58
N GLY A 55 -14.05 -8.89 -11.33
CA GLY A 55 -15.32 -9.40 -10.82
C GLY A 55 -15.51 -9.12 -9.33
N ALA A 56 -16.13 -10.07 -8.62
CA ALA A 56 -16.23 -10.00 -7.16
C ALA A 56 -14.83 -9.98 -6.53
N TYR A 57 -14.67 -9.17 -5.47
CA TYR A 57 -13.39 -8.95 -4.82
C TYR A 57 -13.45 -9.40 -3.36
N HIS A 58 -12.53 -10.29 -2.96
CA HIS A 58 -12.30 -10.62 -1.56
C HIS A 58 -11.23 -9.70 -0.97
N PRO A 59 -11.31 -9.28 0.30
CA PRO A 59 -10.31 -8.43 0.94
C PRO A 59 -8.86 -8.93 0.90
N PHE A 60 -8.62 -10.19 0.54
CA PHE A 60 -7.30 -10.82 0.48
C PHE A 60 -6.78 -11.00 -0.95
N ASP A 61 -7.55 -10.62 -1.98
CA ASP A 61 -7.18 -10.86 -3.38
C ASP A 61 -6.27 -9.78 -3.96
N GLY A 62 -6.18 -8.61 -3.33
CA GLY A 62 -5.37 -7.49 -3.82
C GLY A 62 -3.87 -7.77 -3.80
N ASP A 63 -3.13 -7.08 -4.67
CA ASP A 63 -1.68 -7.16 -4.72
C ASP A 63 -1.04 -6.81 -3.38
N GLY A 64 0.02 -7.51 -2.98
CA GLY A 64 0.72 -7.16 -1.76
C GLY A 64 1.37 -5.78 -1.86
N MET A 65 1.11 -4.90 -0.89
CA MET A 65 1.85 -3.65 -0.71
C MET A 65 2.53 -3.63 0.66
N LEU A 66 3.84 -3.36 0.64
CA LEU A 66 4.62 -3.10 1.85
C LEU A 66 4.45 -1.64 2.26
N HIS A 67 4.29 -1.43 3.56
CA HIS A 67 4.31 -0.13 4.21
C HIS A 67 5.39 -0.15 5.29
N ALA A 68 6.35 0.76 5.21
CA ALA A 68 7.48 0.83 6.11
C ALA A 68 7.60 2.21 6.74
N VAL A 69 7.69 2.26 8.07
CA VAL A 69 8.14 3.44 8.82
C VAL A 69 9.56 3.16 9.29
N TYR A 70 10.48 4.04 8.94
CA TYR A 70 11.88 3.95 9.37
C TYR A 70 12.13 4.95 10.48
N PHE A 71 12.95 4.55 11.44
CA PHE A 71 13.43 5.36 12.55
C PHE A 71 14.95 5.48 12.45
N ASP A 72 15.45 6.70 12.48
CA ASP A 72 16.88 7.00 12.26
C ASP A 72 17.68 7.14 13.57
N GLY A 73 16.98 7.17 14.70
CA GLY A 73 17.58 7.26 16.04
C GLY A 73 18.05 8.66 16.42
N ASP A 74 17.78 9.66 15.58
CA ASP A 74 18.00 11.10 15.80
C ASP A 74 16.70 11.86 16.08
N GLY A 75 15.62 11.14 16.40
CA GLY A 75 14.30 11.72 16.62
C GLY A 75 13.47 11.91 15.35
N THR A 76 13.97 11.49 14.18
CA THR A 76 13.23 11.58 12.92
C THR A 76 12.64 10.24 12.47
N ALA A 77 11.58 10.33 11.66
CA ALA A 77 10.96 9.18 11.00
C ALA A 77 10.67 9.49 9.53
N ARG A 78 10.65 8.44 8.71
CA ARG A 78 10.28 8.49 7.29
C ARG A 78 9.38 7.33 6.91
N TYR A 79 8.55 7.51 5.89
CA TYR A 79 7.65 6.48 5.38
C TYR A 79 7.96 6.14 3.93
N ARG A 80 7.81 4.86 3.60
CA ARG A 80 7.84 4.37 2.22
C ARG A 80 6.84 3.24 2.05
N ASN A 81 6.14 3.22 0.92
CA ASN A 81 5.39 2.05 0.47
C ASN A 81 5.80 1.62 -0.93
N ARG A 82 5.70 0.31 -1.18
CA ARG A 82 5.96 -0.30 -2.49
C ARG A 82 5.03 -1.48 -2.69
N TRP A 83 4.48 -1.60 -3.90
CA TRP A 83 3.88 -2.86 -4.31
C TRP A 83 4.96 -3.94 -4.41
N ILE A 84 4.61 -5.14 -3.98
CA ILE A 84 5.41 -6.32 -4.20
C ILE A 84 5.28 -6.68 -5.68
N GLU A 85 6.40 -6.71 -6.38
CA GLU A 85 6.49 -7.09 -7.80
C GLU A 85 6.32 -8.61 -7.97
N SER A 86 5.13 -9.09 -7.61
CA SER A 86 4.74 -10.48 -7.81
C SER A 86 4.59 -10.77 -9.31
N ARG A 87 4.64 -12.05 -9.69
CA ARG A 87 4.39 -12.46 -11.08
C ARG A 87 3.00 -12.02 -11.57
N GLY A 88 2.01 -11.96 -10.69
CA GLY A 88 0.65 -11.50 -11.00
C GLY A 88 0.67 -10.01 -11.37
N LEU A 89 1.09 -9.17 -10.43
CA LEU A 89 1.15 -7.72 -10.64
C LEU A 89 2.00 -7.32 -11.86
N LEU A 90 3.14 -7.97 -12.08
CA LEU A 90 3.98 -7.69 -13.25
C LEU A 90 3.25 -8.02 -14.57
N ALA A 91 2.46 -9.09 -14.61
CA ALA A 91 1.66 -9.43 -15.77
C ALA A 91 0.52 -8.43 -15.99
N GLU A 92 -0.13 -7.96 -14.93
CA GLU A 92 -1.19 -6.95 -14.98
C GLU A 92 -0.65 -5.60 -15.46
N ARG A 93 0.50 -5.16 -14.93
CA ARG A 93 1.21 -3.95 -15.38
C ARG A 93 1.57 -4.01 -16.87
N ALA A 94 2.01 -5.17 -17.36
CA ALA A 94 2.31 -5.35 -18.77
C ALA A 94 1.07 -5.27 -19.67
N ARG A 95 -0.12 -5.61 -19.15
CA ARG A 95 -1.41 -5.52 -19.85
C ARG A 95 -2.11 -4.18 -19.67
N GLY A 96 -1.81 -3.46 -18.59
CA GLY A 96 -2.49 -2.24 -18.17
C GLY A 96 -3.82 -2.47 -17.45
N HIS A 97 -4.13 -3.72 -17.06
CA HIS A 97 -5.32 -4.12 -16.32
C HIS A 97 -5.12 -5.49 -15.65
N ALA A 98 -6.00 -5.84 -14.70
CA ALA A 98 -6.06 -7.16 -14.05
C ALA A 98 -6.36 -8.28 -15.06
#